data_AF-A0A961MNQ8-F1
#
_entry.id   AF-A0A961MNQ8-F1
#
_cell.length_a   1.000
_cell.length_b   1.000
_cell.length_c   1.000
_cell.angle_alpha   90.00
_cell.angle_beta   90.00
_cell.angle_gamma   90.00
#
_symmetry.space_group_name_H-M   'P 1'
#
loop_
_entity.id
_entity.type
_entity.pdbx_description
1 polymer ?
#
loop_
_entity_poly.entity_id
_entity_poly.type
_entity_poly.pdbx_seq_one_letter_code
_entity_poly.pdbx_strand_id
1 'polypeptide(L)'
;VEEIAYALGKDPLEVRRTNFYGAEGRDVTPYHQKVEDNIVNRVVDELEARAEYARRREAVLAFNAEGGVIRKGIALTPVKFGISFTA
;
A
#
# COMPACT_ATOMS: atom_id res chain seq x y z
N VAL A 1 2.78 0.89 9.40
CA VAL A 1 3.49 1.34 8.17
C VAL A 1 3.42 2.85 8.01
N GLU A 2 2.32 3.44 8.44
CA GLU A 2 1.97 4.85 8.42
C GLU A 2 2.96 5.70 9.21
N GLU A 3 3.32 5.26 10.42
CA GLU A 3 4.33 5.94 11.24
C GLU A 3 5.71 5.96 10.59
N ILE A 4 6.10 4.86 9.92
CA ILE A 4 7.35 4.77 9.15
C ILE A 4 7.31 5.76 7.99
N ALA A 5 6.20 5.81 7.24
CA ALA A 5 6.03 6.75 6.15
C ALA A 5 6.09 8.21 6.63
N TYR A 6 5.44 8.52 7.75
CA TYR A 6 5.48 9.83 8.38
C TYR A 6 6.90 10.22 8.80
N ALA A 7 7.60 9.33 9.52
CA ALA A 7 8.97 9.56 9.96
C ALA A 7 9.95 9.75 8.79
N LEU A 8 9.70 9.11 7.64
CA LEU A 8 10.52 9.23 6.42
C LEU A 8 10.07 10.36 5.48
N GLY A 9 8.95 11.04 5.76
CA GLY A 9 8.37 12.02 4.83
C GLY A 9 7.94 11.42 3.49
N LYS A 10 7.61 10.12 3.46
CA LYS A 10 7.25 9.36 2.26
C LYS A 10 5.76 9.11 2.16
N ASP A 11 5.29 8.81 0.96
CA ASP A 11 3.95 8.31 0.77
C ASP A 11 3.79 6.92 1.40
N PRO A 12 2.74 6.66 2.21
CA PRO A 12 2.48 5.33 2.74
C PRO A 12 2.41 4.23 1.68
N LEU A 13 1.95 4.52 0.45
CA LEU A 13 1.94 3.52 -0.63
C LEU A 13 3.36 3.12 -1.05
N GLU A 14 4.31 4.07 -1.13
CA GLU A 14 5.71 3.80 -1.43
C GLU A 14 6.36 2.87 -0.38
N VAL A 15 6.10 3.15 0.90
CA VAL A 15 6.60 2.30 2.00
C VAL A 15 5.99 0.91 1.93
N ARG A 16 4.69 0.79 1.66
CA ARG A 16 4.03 -0.52 1.48
C ARG A 16 4.67 -1.31 0.34
N ARG A 17 4.82 -0.70 -0.85
CA ARG A 17 5.43 -1.34 -2.03
C ARG A 17 6.82 -1.88 -1.75
N THR A 18 7.65 -1.07 -1.06
CA THR A 18 9.01 -1.47 -0.68
C THR A 18 9.02 -2.71 0.23
N ASN A 19 7.96 -2.92 1.02
CA ASN A 19 7.84 -3.99 2.02
C ASN A 19 6.98 -5.18 1.58
N PHE A 20 6.50 -5.24 0.34
CA PHE A 20 5.78 -6.42 -0.14
C PHE A 20 6.66 -7.69 -0.07
N TYR A 21 6.00 -8.84 0.03
CA TYR A 21 6.65 -10.11 -0.31
C TYR A 21 7.18 -10.01 -1.76
N GLY A 22 8.32 -10.63 -2.04
CA GLY A 22 9.06 -10.45 -3.28
C GLY A 22 9.69 -11.75 -3.77
N ALA A 23 10.90 -11.64 -4.33
CA ALA A 23 11.68 -12.78 -4.79
C ALA A 23 12.24 -13.61 -3.62
N GLU A 24 13.06 -14.61 -3.96
CA GLU A 24 13.71 -15.53 -3.02
C GLU A 24 14.32 -14.79 -1.82
N GLY A 25 14.01 -15.28 -0.61
CA GLY A 25 14.43 -14.68 0.66
C GLY A 25 13.48 -13.59 1.18
N ARG A 26 12.48 -13.20 0.40
CA ARG A 26 11.39 -12.28 0.78
C ARG A 26 10.01 -12.86 0.46
N ASP A 27 9.90 -14.17 0.35
CA ASP A 27 8.71 -14.91 -0.08
C ASP A 27 8.20 -15.89 0.99
N VAL A 28 8.77 -15.90 2.20
CA VAL A 28 8.35 -16.79 3.29
C VAL A 28 7.57 -16.01 4.35
N THR A 29 6.39 -16.51 4.72
CA THR A 29 5.56 -15.89 5.76
C THR A 29 6.14 -16.12 7.18
N PRO A 30 5.67 -15.38 8.20
CA PRO A 30 6.07 -15.61 9.59
C PRO A 30 5.81 -17.03 10.13
N TYR A 31 4.92 -17.80 9.47
CA TYR A 31 4.58 -19.18 9.80
C TYR A 31 5.15 -20.18 8.78
N HIS A 32 6.24 -19.80 8.10
CA HIS A 32 7.06 -20.65 7.23
C HIS A 32 6.37 -21.19 5.96
N GLN A 33 5.26 -20.59 5.56
CA GLN A 33 4.63 -20.91 4.27
C GLN A 33 5.27 -20.05 3.18
N LYS A 34 5.64 -20.67 2.05
CA LYS A 34 6.07 -19.93 0.86
C LYS A 34 4.88 -19.24 0.22
N VAL A 35 5.05 -17.97 -0.16
CA VAL A 35 4.08 -17.17 -0.92
C VAL A 35 4.36 -17.41 -2.40
N GLU A 36 3.58 -18.28 -3.00
CA GLU A 36 3.63 -18.58 -4.44
C GLU A 36 2.66 -17.65 -5.21
N ASP A 37 2.91 -17.46 -6.51
CA ASP A 37 2.08 -16.65 -7.41
C ASP A 37 1.70 -15.26 -6.86
N ASN A 38 2.66 -14.58 -6.25
CA ASN A 38 2.44 -13.26 -5.65
C ASN A 38 2.18 -12.16 -6.71
N ILE A 39 0.91 -11.89 -6.98
CA ILE A 39 0.47 -10.86 -7.94
C ILE A 39 0.28 -9.46 -7.34
N VAL A 40 0.73 -9.20 -6.10
CA VAL A 40 0.43 -7.93 -5.39
C VAL A 40 0.89 -6.69 -6.17
N ASN A 41 2.06 -6.74 -6.80
CA ASN A 41 2.57 -5.61 -7.59
C ASN A 41 1.61 -5.26 -8.73
N ARG A 42 1.22 -6.27 -9.53
CA ARG A 42 0.28 -6.09 -10.65
C ARG A 42 -1.06 -5.52 -10.20
N VAL A 43 -1.64 -6.06 -9.13
CA VAL A 43 -2.94 -5.60 -8.60
C VAL A 43 -2.86 -4.15 -8.13
N VAL A 44 -1.78 -3.79 -7.41
CA VAL A 44 -1.60 -2.43 -6.91
C VAL A 44 -1.31 -1.46 -8.06
N ASP A 45 -0.50 -1.83 -9.06
CA ASP A 45 -0.21 -1.02 -10.25
C ASP A 45 -1.48 -0.71 -11.04
N GLU A 46 -2.28 -1.74 -11.35
CA GLU A 46 -3.54 -1.59 -12.07
C GLU A 46 -4.53 -0.69 -11.30
N LEU A 47 -4.64 -0.89 -9.98
CA LEU A 47 -5.52 -0.06 -9.15
C LEU A 47 -5.04 1.38 -9.03
N GLU A 48 -3.74 1.60 -8.82
CA GLU A 48 -3.15 2.94 -8.71
C GLU A 48 -3.41 3.76 -9.96
N ALA A 49 -3.20 3.15 -11.13
CA ALA A 49 -3.46 3.76 -12.44
C ALA A 49 -4.94 4.04 -12.63
N ARG A 50 -5.81 3.03 -12.45
CA ARG A 50 -7.26 3.16 -12.68
C ARG A 50 -7.92 4.15 -11.71
N ALA A 51 -7.44 4.23 -10.48
CA ALA A 51 -7.97 5.14 -9.47
C ALA A 51 -7.39 6.56 -9.59
N GLU A 52 -6.42 6.79 -10.48
CA GLU A 52 -5.63 8.02 -10.60
C GLU A 52 -5.05 8.46 -9.25
N TYR A 53 -4.52 7.50 -8.49
CA TYR A 53 -4.16 7.70 -7.08
C TYR A 53 -3.19 8.87 -6.88
N ALA A 54 -2.09 8.90 -7.64
CA ALA A 54 -1.10 9.97 -7.56
C ALA A 54 -1.72 11.35 -7.82
N ARG A 55 -2.50 11.49 -8.91
CA ARG A 55 -3.20 12.75 -9.25
C ARG A 55 -4.16 13.19 -8.14
N ARG A 56 -4.93 12.26 -7.58
CA ARG A 56 -5.88 12.56 -6.50
C ARG A 56 -5.20 12.87 -5.18
N ARG A 57 -4.06 12.24 -4.90
CA ARG A 57 -3.24 12.52 -3.71
C ARG A 57 -2.72 13.95 -3.75
N GLU A 58 -2.17 14.39 -4.88
CA GLU A 58 -1.74 15.79 -5.05
C GLU A 58 -2.92 16.76 -4.91
N ALA A 59 -4.09 16.44 -5.48
CA ALA A 59 -5.29 17.27 -5.31
C ALA A 59 -5.75 17.35 -3.83
N VAL A 60 -5.63 16.26 -3.07
CA VAL A 60 -5.92 16.25 -1.63
C VAL A 60 -4.93 17.13 -0.85
N LEU A 61 -3.64 17.04 -1.18
CA LEU A 61 -2.61 17.89 -0.55
C LEU A 61 -2.83 19.36 -0.85
N ALA A 62 -3.10 19.71 -2.12
CA ALA A 62 -3.42 21.08 -2.52
C ALA A 62 -4.65 21.62 -1.79
N PHE A 63 -5.74 20.85 -1.74
CA PHE A 63 -6.95 21.22 -0.99
C PHE A 63 -6.66 21.45 0.50
N ASN A 64 -5.85 20.59 1.12
CA ASN A 64 -5.48 20.76 2.53
C ASN A 64 -4.53 21.95 2.75
N ALA A 65 -3.73 22.34 1.75
CA ALA A 65 -2.85 23.51 1.86
C ALA A 65 -3.63 24.85 1.89
N GLU A 66 -4.84 24.90 1.31
CA GLU A 66 -5.73 26.08 1.35
C GLU A 66 -6.21 26.44 2.77
N GLY A 67 -6.15 25.50 3.71
CA GLY A 67 -6.58 25.70 5.10
C GLY A 67 -8.04 25.31 5.37
N GLY A 68 -8.64 25.88 6.42
CA GLY A 68 -10.02 25.60 6.83
C GLY A 68 -10.19 24.41 7.80
N VAL A 69 -11.44 24.16 8.18
CA VAL A 69 -11.82 23.13 9.18
C VAL A 69 -12.02 21.74 8.58
N ILE A 70 -12.22 21.64 7.27
CA ILE A 70 -12.42 20.37 6.58
C ILE A 70 -11.10 19.92 5.96
N ARG A 71 -10.74 18.66 6.19
CA ARG A 71 -9.57 18.02 5.59
C ARG A 71 -10.00 16.83 4.75
N LYS A 72 -9.26 16.56 3.68
CA LYS A 72 -9.42 15.37 2.84
C LYS A 72 -8.27 14.40 3.07
N GLY A 73 -8.55 13.11 2.88
CA GLY A 73 -7.56 12.04 2.96
C GLY A 73 -7.81 11.00 1.86
N ILE A 74 -6.75 10.30 1.48
CA ILE A 74 -6.81 9.18 0.53
C ILE A 74 -5.76 8.14 0.92
N ALA A 75 -6.09 6.86 0.79
CA ALA A 75 -5.18 5.74 1.07
C ALA A 75 -5.44 4.58 0.10
N LEU A 76 -4.40 3.80 -0.18
CA LEU A 76 -4.47 2.54 -0.90
C LEU A 76 -3.78 1.48 -0.02
N THR A 77 -4.52 0.43 0.35
CA THR A 77 -4.05 -0.61 1.26
C THR A 77 -4.28 -1.99 0.64
N PRO A 78 -3.21 -2.75 0.29
CA PRO A 78 -3.32 -4.10 -0.21
C PRO A 78 -3.58 -5.11 0.93
N VAL A 79 -4.19 -6.24 0.59
CA VAL A 79 -4.47 -7.35 1.51
C VAL A 79 -4.04 -8.67 0.87
N LYS A 80 -3.38 -9.53 1.64
CA LYS A 80 -3.18 -10.95 1.33
C LYS A 80 -4.02 -11.77 2.30
N PHE A 81 -4.94 -12.57 1.80
CA PHE A 81 -5.83 -13.40 2.62
C PHE A 81 -5.55 -14.89 2.35
N GLY A 82 -5.19 -15.65 3.39
CA GLY A 82 -4.96 -17.08 3.28
C GLY A 82 -6.28 -17.84 3.33
N ILE A 83 -6.54 -18.71 2.36
CA ILE A 83 -7.71 -19.58 2.34
C ILE A 83 -7.28 -20.98 2.75
N SER A 84 -7.79 -21.45 3.88
CA SER A 84 -7.62 -22.84 4.33
C SER A 84 -8.76 -23.19 5.28
N PHE A 85 -9.02 -24.49 5.46
CA PHE A 85 -9.68 -24.96 6.67
C PHE A 85 -8.69 -24.89 7.83
N THR A 86 -9.09 -24.29 8.95
CA THR A 86 -8.33 -24.31 10.20
C THR A 86 -8.96 -25.38 11.09
N ALA A 87 -8.21 -26.44 11.42
CA ALA A 87 -8.62 -27.49 12.34
C ALA A 87 -8.35 -27.09 13.80
#